data_AF-A0AAX7U3R5-F1
#
_entry.id   AF-A0AAX7U3R5-F1
#
_cell.length_a   1.000
_cell.length_b   1.000
_cell.length_c   1.000
_cell.angle_alpha   90.00
_cell.angle_beta   90.00
_cell.angle_gamma   90.00
#
_symmetry.space_group_name_H-M   'P 1'
#
loop_
_entity.id
_entity.type
_entity.pdbx_description
1 polymer ?
#
loop_
_entity_poly.entity_id
_entity_poly.type
_entity_poly.pdbx_seq_one_letter_code
_entity_poly.pdbx_strand_id
1 'polypeptide(L)'
;MFYITWQTCKTSNSNLLFSGDHHPNSRQGTDTMKCLQDQLRQEMEEHITGKILRFKSHGSIWLTTAGVFCLFLIFPEGKENAEKVQERVARIQQLKEALREETLKSGAATGNSPACQQSQLEYNKAEERRRQLKEDHGRLIQQEVEKMERDLAQENLPKEGPQRDLLVLTRERQVLVLQIEALRAEAQQAEKDLQDQYDRHRAELHCLREESLQVFRVFRQVGEEQRKISEGRYRSVLLEAVQDAIYLSAQNQQLQAENKQLRKCQFEIM
;
A
#
# COMPACT_ATOMS: atom_id res chain seq x y z
N MET A 1 33.84 8.85 45.23
CA MET A 1 34.17 7.68 44.38
C MET A 1 32.91 7.32 43.58
N PHE A 2 32.64 8.04 42.48
CA PHE A 2 31.53 7.74 41.57
C PHE A 2 32.09 7.33 40.21
N TYR A 3 32.32 6.03 40.03
CA TYR A 3 32.44 5.42 38.71
C TYR A 3 31.05 4.95 38.29
N ILE A 4 30.27 5.82 37.65
CA ILE A 4 29.33 5.35 36.63
C ILE A 4 30.10 5.55 35.33
N THR A 5 30.72 4.46 34.85
CA THR A 5 31.38 4.44 33.55
C THR A 5 30.36 4.75 32.48
N TRP A 6 30.32 6.01 32.01
CA TRP A 6 29.74 6.33 30.72
C TRP A 6 30.70 5.78 29.68
N GLN A 7 30.45 4.55 29.24
CA GLN A 7 31.20 3.92 28.19
C GLN A 7 30.94 4.71 26.91
N THR A 8 31.86 5.60 26.59
CA THR A 8 31.94 6.26 25.30
C THR A 8 32.00 5.15 24.25
N CYS A 9 30.91 4.97 23.50
CA CYS A 9 30.96 4.21 22.26
C CYS A 9 31.88 4.97 21.30
N LYS A 10 33.17 4.60 21.31
CA LYS A 10 34.03 4.76 20.14
C LYS A 10 33.44 3.88 19.05
N THR A 11 32.56 4.43 18.23
CA THR A 11 32.26 3.86 16.92
C THR A 11 33.46 4.11 16.04
N SER A 12 34.14 3.02 15.67
CA SER A 12 35.25 3.01 14.73
C SER A 12 34.82 3.69 13.42
N ASN A 13 35.46 4.81 13.12
CA ASN A 13 35.45 5.42 11.80
C ASN A 13 36.17 4.49 10.82
N SER A 14 35.43 3.67 10.08
CA SER A 14 35.91 3.11 8.82
C SER A 14 35.64 4.13 7.72
N ASN A 15 36.66 4.96 7.45
CA ASN A 15 36.71 5.78 6.24
C ASN A 15 36.70 4.85 5.02
N LEU A 16 35.55 4.68 4.38
CA LEU A 16 35.51 4.35 2.95
C LEU A 16 35.39 5.65 2.18
N LEU A 17 36.53 6.12 1.70
CA LEU A 17 36.63 7.04 0.58
C LEU A 17 35.86 6.46 -0.60
N PHE A 18 34.72 7.06 -0.94
CA PHE A 18 34.17 6.97 -2.28
C PHE A 18 34.36 8.33 -2.96
N SER A 19 35.40 8.35 -3.79
CA SER A 19 35.74 9.43 -4.71
C SER A 19 34.94 9.24 -6.00
N GLY A 20 34.48 10.35 -6.58
CA GLY A 20 34.12 10.49 -8.01
C GLY A 20 32.86 9.75 -8.48
N ASP A 21 31.77 10.47 -8.75
CA ASP A 21 31.59 11.13 -10.05
C ASP A 21 30.16 11.67 -10.18
N HIS A 22 30.06 12.93 -10.59
CA HIS A 22 28.81 13.56 -11.00
C HIS A 22 28.33 12.90 -12.30
N HIS A 23 27.25 12.11 -12.21
CA HIS A 23 26.52 11.65 -13.39
C HIS A 23 25.17 12.39 -13.50
N PRO A 24 24.96 13.22 -14.54
CA PRO A 24 23.69 13.93 -14.73
C PRO A 24 22.68 12.96 -15.38
N ASN A 25 22.07 12.05 -14.61
CA ASN A 25 20.99 11.23 -15.18
C ASN A 25 19.88 10.76 -14.22
N SER A 26 19.90 11.12 -12.94
CA SER A 26 18.83 10.67 -12.00
C SER A 26 17.48 11.39 -12.20
N ARG A 27 17.50 12.57 -12.82
CA ARG A 27 16.29 13.32 -13.19
C ARG A 27 15.53 12.65 -14.34
N GLN A 28 16.26 12.12 -15.31
CA GLN A 28 15.66 11.44 -16.46
C GLN A 28 14.99 10.13 -16.05
N GLY A 29 15.59 9.38 -15.10
CA GLY A 29 15.00 8.14 -14.54
C GLY A 29 13.76 8.37 -13.67
N THR A 30 13.71 9.48 -12.94
CA THR A 30 12.53 9.84 -12.13
C THR A 30 11.38 10.34 -13.01
N ASP A 31 11.70 11.09 -14.07
CA ASP A 31 10.71 11.55 -15.06
C ASP A 31 10.19 10.41 -15.93
N THR A 32 11.05 9.45 -16.32
CA THR A 32 10.62 8.24 -17.04
C THR A 32 9.79 7.32 -16.16
N MET A 33 10.15 7.15 -14.88
CA MET A 33 9.37 6.36 -13.92
C MET A 33 7.99 6.98 -13.68
N LYS A 34 7.92 8.30 -13.56
CA LYS A 34 6.65 9.02 -13.43
C LYS A 34 5.82 8.92 -14.70
N CYS A 35 6.44 9.04 -15.88
CA CYS A 35 5.77 8.84 -17.17
C CYS A 35 5.21 7.42 -17.30
N LEU A 36 5.95 6.39 -16.88
CA LEU A 36 5.49 4.99 -16.89
C LEU A 36 4.39 4.74 -15.86
N GLN A 37 4.45 5.38 -14.69
CA GLN A 37 3.43 5.27 -13.65
C GLN A 37 2.12 5.96 -14.08
N ASP A 38 2.23 7.13 -14.71
CA ASP A 38 1.09 7.86 -15.28
C ASP A 38 0.53 7.13 -16.48
N GLN A 39 1.38 6.52 -17.32
CA GLN A 39 0.95 5.66 -18.42
C GLN A 39 0.28 4.38 -17.93
N LEU A 40 0.76 3.76 -16.85
CA LEU A 40 0.10 2.59 -16.24
C LEU A 40 -1.24 2.95 -15.60
N ARG A 41 -1.32 4.13 -14.96
CA ARG A 41 -2.56 4.68 -14.41
C ARG A 41 -3.55 4.99 -15.52
N GLN A 42 -3.09 5.63 -16.59
CA GLN A 42 -3.91 5.98 -17.75
C GLN A 42 -4.36 4.72 -18.51
N GLU A 43 -3.48 3.74 -18.73
CA GLU A 43 -3.85 2.44 -19.28
C GLU A 43 -4.80 1.70 -18.34
N MET A 44 -4.64 1.78 -17.01
CA MET A 44 -5.61 1.22 -16.06
C MET A 44 -6.97 1.92 -16.15
N GLU A 45 -7.01 3.25 -16.19
CA GLU A 45 -8.23 4.04 -16.30
C GLU A 45 -8.91 3.83 -17.65
N GLU A 46 -8.15 3.76 -18.75
CA GLU A 46 -8.63 3.40 -20.08
C GLU A 46 -9.04 1.92 -20.15
N HIS A 47 -8.41 1.03 -19.38
CA HIS A 47 -8.81 -0.36 -19.27
C HIS A 47 -10.08 -0.51 -18.42
N ILE A 48 -10.29 0.31 -17.39
CA ILE A 48 -11.52 0.37 -16.59
C ILE A 48 -12.66 0.99 -17.43
N THR A 49 -12.40 2.11 -18.09
CA THR A 49 -13.37 2.83 -18.93
C THR A 49 -13.67 2.05 -20.22
N GLY A 50 -12.66 1.39 -20.78
CA GLY A 50 -12.78 0.48 -21.93
C GLY A 50 -13.49 -0.84 -21.59
N LYS A 51 -13.36 -1.34 -20.35
CA LYS A 51 -14.19 -2.44 -19.82
C LYS A 51 -15.65 -2.03 -19.65
N ILE A 52 -15.94 -0.77 -19.34
CA ILE A 52 -17.30 -0.22 -19.23
C ILE A 52 -17.94 -0.08 -20.63
N LEU A 53 -17.19 0.41 -21.63
CA LEU A 53 -17.70 0.56 -23.01
C LEU A 53 -17.78 -0.76 -23.81
N ARG A 54 -16.98 -1.78 -23.46
CA ARG A 54 -17.00 -3.09 -24.14
C ARG A 54 -17.57 -4.24 -23.31
N PHE A 55 -18.32 -3.92 -22.26
CA PHE A 55 -19.27 -4.87 -21.67
C PHE A 55 -20.39 -5.31 -22.64
N LYS A 56 -20.43 -4.73 -23.85
CA LYS A 56 -21.24 -5.23 -24.96
C LYS A 56 -20.73 -6.52 -25.64
N SER A 57 -19.55 -7.08 -25.31
CA SER A 57 -19.08 -8.28 -26.02
C SER A 57 -18.06 -9.16 -25.27
N HIS A 58 -18.48 -9.81 -24.19
CA HIS A 58 -17.76 -10.90 -23.48
C HIS A 58 -16.70 -10.46 -22.46
N GLY A 59 -16.91 -10.93 -21.22
CA GLY A 59 -16.13 -10.58 -20.04
C GLY A 59 -15.11 -11.62 -19.59
N SER A 60 -14.32 -11.20 -18.58
CA SER A 60 -13.57 -11.93 -17.52
C SER A 60 -12.24 -11.19 -17.23
N ILE A 61 -12.11 -10.41 -16.15
CA ILE A 61 -11.91 -10.67 -14.69
C ILE A 61 -10.42 -10.90 -14.33
N TRP A 62 -9.92 -10.04 -13.43
CA TRP A 62 -8.56 -10.02 -12.88
C TRP A 62 -8.44 -10.78 -11.56
N LEU A 63 -7.25 -11.34 -11.33
CA LEU A 63 -6.86 -12.33 -10.31
C LEU A 63 -6.89 -11.82 -8.85
N THR A 64 -7.54 -12.59 -8.00
CA THR A 64 -7.06 -13.00 -6.66
C THR A 64 -7.45 -14.48 -6.47
N THR A 65 -6.97 -15.17 -5.45
CA THR A 65 -7.38 -16.56 -5.13
C THR A 65 -8.89 -16.71 -4.91
N ALA A 66 -9.60 -15.61 -4.60
CA ALA A 66 -11.07 -15.52 -4.68
C ALA A 66 -11.59 -15.32 -6.12
N GLY A 67 -10.84 -14.59 -6.95
CA GLY A 67 -11.11 -14.41 -8.39
C GLY A 67 -10.95 -15.68 -9.25
N VAL A 68 -10.04 -16.60 -8.90
CA VAL A 68 -9.93 -17.92 -9.57
C VAL A 68 -11.16 -18.78 -9.26
N PHE A 69 -11.71 -18.65 -8.05
CA PHE A 69 -12.95 -19.31 -7.64
C PHE A 69 -14.19 -18.71 -8.33
N CYS A 70 -14.19 -17.39 -8.56
CA CYS A 70 -15.23 -16.71 -9.35
C CYS A 70 -15.15 -17.01 -10.86
N LEU A 71 -13.97 -17.29 -11.42
CA LEU A 71 -13.83 -17.68 -12.83
C LEU A 71 -14.42 -19.08 -13.08
N PHE A 72 -14.35 -19.97 -12.09
CA PHE A 72 -14.84 -21.35 -12.18
C PHE A 72 -16.38 -21.48 -12.04
N LEU A 73 -17.06 -20.48 -11.46
CA LEU A 73 -18.52 -20.51 -11.28
C LEU A 73 -19.31 -19.67 -12.31
N ILE A 74 -18.65 -18.93 -13.21
CA ILE A 74 -19.31 -17.94 -14.08
C ILE A 74 -19.25 -18.27 -15.59
N PHE A 75 -18.47 -19.26 -16.04
CA PHE A 75 -18.32 -19.54 -17.48
C PHE A 75 -18.60 -21.00 -17.89
N PRO A 76 -19.67 -21.23 -18.64
CA PRO A 76 -19.62 -21.98 -19.87
C PRO A 76 -19.79 -21.00 -21.06
N GLU A 77 -18.92 -21.14 -22.07
CA GLU A 77 -19.09 -20.72 -23.49
C GLU A 77 -18.36 -19.46 -24.03
N GLY A 78 -17.48 -19.71 -25.04
CA GLY A 78 -16.96 -18.75 -26.03
C GLY A 78 -15.45 -18.85 -26.35
N LYS A 79 -15.06 -19.59 -27.40
CA LYS A 79 -13.66 -20.00 -27.72
C LYS A 79 -12.74 -18.90 -28.30
N GLU A 80 -13.28 -17.90 -29.01
CA GLU A 80 -12.51 -16.85 -29.69
C GLU A 80 -12.08 -15.68 -28.77
N ASN A 81 -12.82 -15.46 -27.68
CA ASN A 81 -12.55 -14.38 -26.73
C ASN A 81 -11.53 -14.78 -25.64
N ALA A 82 -11.33 -16.09 -25.44
CA ALA A 82 -10.37 -16.62 -24.49
C ALA A 82 -8.92 -16.27 -24.87
N GLU A 83 -8.57 -16.33 -26.15
CA GLU A 83 -7.20 -16.16 -26.64
C GLU A 83 -6.70 -14.71 -26.51
N LYS A 84 -7.57 -13.72 -26.79
CA LYS A 84 -7.27 -12.29 -26.62
C LYS A 84 -7.22 -11.85 -25.15
N VAL A 85 -8.06 -12.44 -24.30
CA VAL A 85 -7.99 -12.22 -22.83
C VAL A 85 -6.70 -12.81 -22.29
N GLN A 86 -6.30 -13.98 -22.78
CA GLN A 86 -5.04 -14.63 -22.42
C GLN A 86 -3.82 -13.82 -22.88
N GLU A 87 -3.85 -13.22 -24.07
CA GLU A 87 -2.79 -12.32 -24.56
C GLU A 87 -2.63 -11.06 -23.69
N ARG A 88 -3.74 -10.43 -23.28
CA ARG A 88 -3.71 -9.24 -22.42
C ARG A 88 -3.29 -9.56 -20.98
N VAL A 89 -3.72 -10.70 -20.45
CA VAL A 89 -3.24 -11.21 -19.16
C VAL A 89 -1.73 -11.47 -19.24
N ALA A 90 -1.24 -12.08 -20.32
CA ALA A 90 0.19 -12.30 -20.55
C ALA A 90 0.98 -10.98 -20.64
N ARG A 91 0.47 -9.95 -21.34
CA ARG A 91 1.10 -8.62 -21.38
C ARG A 91 1.14 -7.93 -20.02
N ILE A 92 0.10 -8.05 -19.20
CA ILE A 92 0.12 -7.44 -17.86
C ILE A 92 1.03 -8.24 -16.91
N GLN A 93 1.12 -9.56 -17.09
CA GLN A 93 2.12 -10.38 -16.42
C GLN A 93 3.54 -9.93 -16.80
N GLN A 94 3.79 -9.73 -18.09
CA GLN A 94 5.07 -9.24 -18.62
C GLN A 94 5.39 -7.83 -18.15
N LEU A 95 4.42 -6.90 -18.13
CA LEU A 95 4.61 -5.56 -17.59
C LEU A 95 4.89 -5.59 -16.09
N LYS A 96 4.25 -6.48 -15.34
CA LYS A 96 4.50 -6.68 -13.91
C LYS A 96 5.88 -7.28 -13.63
N GLU A 97 6.34 -8.19 -14.48
CA GLU A 97 7.68 -8.77 -14.43
C GLU A 97 8.75 -7.77 -14.88
N ALA A 98 8.49 -6.99 -15.93
CA ALA A 98 9.34 -5.88 -16.36
C ALA A 98 9.46 -4.81 -15.27
N LEU A 99 8.37 -4.47 -14.57
CA LEU A 99 8.40 -3.55 -13.43
C LEU A 99 9.21 -4.09 -12.25
N ARG A 100 9.19 -5.41 -12.03
CA ARG A 100 10.06 -6.10 -11.06
C ARG A 100 11.52 -6.12 -11.49
N GLU A 101 11.80 -6.35 -12.78
CA GLU A 101 13.17 -6.32 -13.31
C GLU A 101 13.76 -4.90 -13.34
N GLU A 102 12.95 -3.88 -13.61
CA GLU A 102 13.38 -2.48 -13.63
C GLU A 102 13.67 -1.99 -12.21
N THR A 103 12.87 -2.42 -11.22
CA THR A 103 13.19 -2.23 -9.79
C THR A 103 14.47 -2.97 -9.34
N LEU A 104 14.80 -4.12 -9.94
CA LEU A 104 16.06 -4.84 -9.70
C LEU A 104 17.26 -4.18 -10.41
N LYS A 105 17.08 -3.67 -11.64
CA LYS A 105 18.13 -3.01 -12.45
C LYS A 105 18.44 -1.58 -11.97
N SER A 106 17.49 -0.89 -11.36
CA SER A 106 17.66 0.45 -10.75
C SER A 106 18.58 0.44 -9.50
N GLY A 107 19.16 -0.70 -9.11
CA GLY A 107 20.02 -0.77 -7.92
C GLY A 107 19.26 -0.56 -6.59
N ALA A 108 17.93 -0.57 -6.61
CA ALA A 108 17.09 -0.67 -5.42
C ALA A 108 17.02 -2.15 -4.97
N ALA A 109 18.18 -2.74 -4.72
CA ALA A 109 18.31 -4.05 -4.10
C ALA A 109 17.95 -3.95 -2.60
N THR A 110 16.73 -3.54 -2.29
CA THR A 110 16.04 -3.82 -1.04
C THR A 110 14.56 -3.80 -1.36
N GLY A 111 13.95 -4.99 -1.40
CA GLY A 111 12.54 -5.19 -1.76
C GLY A 111 11.58 -4.57 -0.77
N ASN A 112 11.48 -3.25 -0.76
CA ASN A 112 10.61 -2.49 0.11
C ASN A 112 9.67 -1.68 -0.79
N SER A 113 8.37 -1.96 -0.70
CA SER A 113 7.28 -1.12 -1.22
C SER A 113 7.56 0.37 -0.95
N PRO A 114 7.13 1.34 -1.79
CA PRO A 114 7.35 2.77 -1.54
C PRO A 114 6.95 3.23 -0.12
N ALA A 115 5.92 2.61 0.47
CA ALA A 115 5.53 2.81 1.87
C ALA A 115 6.59 2.32 2.88
N CYS A 116 7.24 1.20 2.60
CA CYS A 116 8.29 0.63 3.44
C CYS A 116 9.59 1.45 3.38
N GLN A 117 9.90 2.04 2.22
CA GLN A 117 11.03 2.99 2.10
C GLN A 117 10.77 4.29 2.88
N GLN A 118 9.53 4.80 2.83
CA GLN A 118 9.14 5.99 3.56
C GLN A 118 9.16 5.79 5.08
N SER A 119 8.64 4.65 5.56
CA SER A 119 8.70 4.27 6.98
C SER A 119 10.14 4.18 7.49
N GLN A 120 11.04 3.59 6.71
CA GLN A 120 12.44 3.43 7.06
C GLN A 120 13.20 4.78 7.11
N LEU A 121 12.92 5.69 6.18
CA LEU A 121 13.47 7.04 6.21
C LEU A 121 13.05 7.79 7.48
N GLU A 122 11.78 7.67 7.87
CA GLU A 122 11.25 8.32 9.07
C GLU A 122 11.82 7.74 10.37
N TYR A 123 12.06 6.43 10.41
CA TYR A 123 12.80 5.79 11.49
C TYR A 123 14.22 6.35 11.59
N ASN A 124 14.96 6.44 10.48
CA ASN A 124 16.33 6.95 10.46
C ASN A 124 16.38 8.42 10.94
N LYS A 125 15.42 9.25 10.55
CA LYS A 125 15.32 10.63 11.03
C LYS A 125 15.07 10.70 12.54
N ALA A 126 14.21 9.82 13.08
CA ALA A 126 13.95 9.76 14.52
C ALA A 126 15.18 9.29 15.30
N GLU A 127 15.89 8.29 14.77
CA GLU A 127 17.15 7.82 15.34
C GLU A 127 18.22 8.91 15.36
N GLU A 128 18.37 9.65 14.25
CA GLU A 128 19.29 10.78 14.15
C GLU A 128 19.01 11.85 15.21
N ARG A 129 17.73 12.22 15.40
CA ARG A 129 17.32 13.18 16.45
C ARG A 129 17.71 12.69 17.84
N ARG A 130 17.47 11.41 18.14
CA ARG A 130 17.85 10.83 19.44
C ARG A 130 19.37 10.82 19.64
N ARG A 131 20.12 10.54 18.58
CA ARG A 131 21.59 10.59 18.61
C ARG A 131 22.08 11.99 18.93
N GLN A 132 21.59 13.00 18.21
CA GLN A 132 21.95 14.40 18.43
C GLN A 132 21.61 14.86 19.85
N LEU A 133 20.41 14.54 20.34
CA LEU A 133 19.99 14.89 21.70
C LEU A 133 20.94 14.30 22.76
N LYS A 134 21.32 13.02 22.60
CA LYS A 134 22.25 12.35 23.50
C LYS A 134 23.66 12.95 23.47
N GLU A 135 24.12 13.34 22.29
CA GLU A 135 25.39 14.05 22.13
C GLU A 135 25.37 15.42 22.79
N ASP A 136 24.27 16.17 22.62
CA ASP A 136 24.08 17.50 23.20
C ASP A 136 24.07 17.45 24.74
N HIS A 137 23.28 16.55 25.32
CA HIS A 137 23.28 16.32 26.76
C HIS A 137 24.65 15.85 27.27
N GLY A 138 25.31 14.95 26.53
CA GLY A 138 26.66 14.49 26.87
C GLY A 138 27.66 15.64 26.96
N ARG A 139 27.62 16.59 26.02
CA ARG A 139 28.48 17.78 26.05
C ARG A 139 28.17 18.68 27.26
N LEU A 140 26.90 18.91 27.57
CA LEU A 140 26.50 19.75 28.71
C LEU A 140 26.92 19.13 30.06
N ILE A 141 26.71 17.83 30.23
CA ILE A 141 27.12 17.11 31.44
C ILE A 141 28.63 17.17 31.61
N GLN A 142 29.40 16.96 30.54
CA GLN A 142 30.85 17.03 30.57
C GLN A 142 31.35 18.42 30.97
N GLN A 143 30.75 19.48 30.41
CA GLN A 143 31.07 20.86 30.76
C GLN A 143 30.80 21.17 32.25
N GLU A 144 29.69 20.66 32.80
CA GLU A 144 29.37 20.89 34.21
C GLU A 144 30.30 20.10 35.14
N VAL A 145 30.73 18.90 34.75
CA VAL A 145 31.74 18.12 35.49
C VAL A 145 33.08 18.86 35.51
N GLU A 146 33.57 19.32 34.36
CA GLU A 146 34.83 20.07 34.27
C GLU A 146 34.78 21.39 35.05
N LYS A 147 33.61 22.05 35.06
CA LYS A 147 33.39 23.26 35.86
C LYS A 147 33.43 22.95 37.35
N MET A 148 32.72 21.91 37.78
CA MET A 148 32.76 21.45 39.17
C MET A 148 34.20 21.13 39.62
N GLU A 149 34.97 20.40 38.81
CA GLU A 149 36.35 20.04 39.14
C GLU A 149 37.25 21.29 39.27
N ARG A 150 37.09 22.26 38.36
CA ARG A 150 37.79 23.55 38.43
C ARG A 150 37.41 24.34 39.68
N ASP A 151 36.13 24.44 39.99
CA ASP A 151 35.63 25.16 41.18
C ASP A 151 36.19 24.53 42.46
N LEU A 152 36.15 23.19 42.57
CA LEU A 152 36.70 22.45 43.70
C LEU A 152 38.22 22.62 43.85
N ALA A 153 38.95 22.76 42.74
CA ALA A 153 40.39 22.99 42.75
C ALA A 153 40.78 24.41 43.19
N GLN A 154 39.94 25.41 42.91
CA GLN A 154 40.18 26.81 43.30
C GLN A 154 39.83 27.11 44.76
N GLU A 155 39.01 26.27 45.41
CA GLU A 155 38.49 26.55 46.73
C GLU A 155 39.51 26.23 47.85
N ASN A 156 39.98 27.27 48.56
CA ASN A 156 41.01 27.22 49.62
C ASN A 156 40.55 26.60 50.95
N LEU A 157 39.74 25.53 50.90
CA LEU A 157 39.31 24.78 52.07
C LEU A 157 40.34 23.69 52.43
N PRO A 158 40.43 23.28 53.72
CA PRO A 158 41.19 22.10 54.12
C PRO A 158 40.83 20.88 53.26
N LYS A 159 41.84 20.09 52.87
CA LYS A 159 41.66 18.94 51.95
C LYS A 159 40.73 17.86 52.51
N GLU A 160 40.60 17.79 53.83
CA GLU A 160 39.76 16.82 54.53
C GLU A 160 38.95 17.52 55.62
N GLY A 161 37.66 17.20 55.69
CA GLY A 161 36.74 17.73 56.69
C GLY A 161 35.29 17.71 56.22
N PRO A 162 34.32 17.66 57.15
CA PRO A 162 32.91 17.53 56.82
C PRO A 162 32.36 18.68 55.95
N GLN A 163 32.94 19.89 56.04
CA GLN A 163 32.58 21.00 55.15
C GLN A 163 33.06 20.80 53.72
N ARG A 164 34.21 20.16 53.50
CA ARG A 164 34.72 19.84 52.16
C ARG A 164 33.85 18.76 51.52
N ASP A 165 33.49 17.73 52.27
CA ASP A 165 32.65 16.63 51.78
C ASP A 165 31.25 17.14 51.39
N LEU A 166 30.66 18.00 52.22
CA LEU A 166 29.35 18.60 51.92
C LEU A 166 29.38 19.42 50.62
N LEU A 167 30.45 20.18 50.41
CA LEU A 167 30.65 20.96 49.19
C LEU A 167 30.76 20.04 47.96
N VAL A 168 31.60 19.00 48.02
CA VAL A 168 31.75 18.00 46.94
C VAL A 168 30.40 17.37 46.61
N LEU A 169 29.69 16.87 47.62
CA LEU A 169 28.37 16.26 47.45
C LEU A 169 27.35 17.23 46.84
N THR A 170 27.42 18.51 47.20
CA THR A 170 26.53 19.55 46.63
C THR A 170 26.77 19.73 45.14
N ARG A 171 28.04 19.68 44.69
CA ARG A 171 28.39 19.78 43.27
C ARG A 171 28.09 18.50 42.50
N GLU A 172 28.39 17.34 43.07
CA GLU A 172 28.03 16.04 42.49
C GLU A 172 26.51 15.93 42.30
N ARG A 173 25.73 16.45 43.26
CA ARG A 173 24.27 16.54 43.12
C ARG A 173 23.84 17.39 41.92
N GLN A 174 24.53 18.49 41.60
CA GLN A 174 24.21 19.31 40.43
C GLN A 174 24.40 18.54 39.12
N VAL A 175 25.52 17.81 38.99
CA VAL A 175 25.78 16.94 37.84
C VAL A 175 24.74 15.82 37.74
N LEU A 176 24.39 15.18 38.86
CA LEU A 176 23.36 14.14 38.90
C LEU A 176 21.98 14.65 38.48
N VAL A 177 21.61 15.88 38.89
CA VAL A 177 20.36 16.50 38.46
C VAL A 177 20.34 16.68 36.94
N LEU A 178 21.41 17.21 36.35
CA LEU A 178 21.56 17.32 34.89
C LEU A 178 21.46 15.97 34.18
N GLN A 179 22.10 14.93 34.72
CA GLN A 179 22.01 13.58 34.16
C GLN A 179 20.58 13.03 34.18
N ILE A 180 19.86 13.22 35.29
CA ILE A 180 18.46 12.78 35.42
C ILE A 180 17.56 13.55 34.45
N GLU A 181 17.76 14.85 34.31
CA GLU A 181 17.02 15.69 33.36
C GLU A 181 17.27 15.27 31.91
N ALA A 182 18.53 15.02 31.54
CA ALA A 182 18.91 14.52 30.22
C ALA A 182 18.22 13.18 29.89
N LEU A 183 18.30 12.22 30.82
CA LEU A 183 17.66 10.91 30.64
C LEU A 183 16.13 11.02 30.52
N ARG A 184 15.50 11.90 31.29
CA ARG A 184 14.05 12.15 31.18
C ARG A 184 13.69 12.75 29.82
N ALA A 185 14.46 13.72 29.33
CA ALA A 185 14.24 14.32 28.02
C ALA A 185 14.45 13.32 26.87
N GLU A 186 15.49 12.48 26.95
CA GLU A 186 15.75 11.41 25.99
C GLU A 186 14.63 10.36 25.96
N ALA A 187 14.14 9.95 27.14
CA ALA A 187 13.02 9.02 27.25
C ALA A 187 11.74 9.61 26.65
N GLN A 188 11.41 10.86 27.00
CA GLN A 188 10.25 11.56 26.44
C GLN A 188 10.34 11.72 24.92
N GLN A 189 11.54 11.96 24.37
CA GLN A 189 11.73 12.05 22.94
C GLN A 189 11.52 10.68 22.26
N ALA A 190 12.03 9.60 22.86
CA ALA A 190 11.82 8.25 22.35
C ALA A 190 10.35 7.82 22.39
N GLU A 191 9.62 8.16 23.45
CA GLU A 191 8.17 7.92 23.55
C GLU A 191 7.38 8.66 22.47
N LYS A 192 7.69 9.95 22.25
CA LYS A 192 7.08 10.73 21.16
C LYS A 192 7.34 10.12 19.79
N ASP A 193 8.60 9.79 19.48
CA ASP A 193 8.95 9.18 18.20
C ASP A 193 8.21 7.85 17.99
N LEU A 194 8.06 7.03 19.03
CA LEU A 194 7.32 5.77 18.99
C LEU A 194 5.83 6.00 18.75
N GLN A 195 5.24 6.96 19.46
CA GLN A 195 3.83 7.34 19.29
C GLN A 195 3.56 7.83 17.85
N ASP A 196 4.43 8.69 17.33
CA ASP A 196 4.34 9.18 15.95
C ASP A 196 4.45 8.05 14.92
N GLN A 197 5.29 7.03 15.18
CA GLN A 197 5.37 5.85 14.33
C GLN A 197 4.09 5.00 14.42
N TYR A 198 3.56 4.79 15.62
CA TYR A 198 2.33 4.03 15.84
C TYR A 198 1.15 4.70 15.13
N ASP A 199 0.97 6.01 15.28
CA ASP A 199 -0.14 6.74 14.68
C ASP A 199 -0.07 6.75 13.16
N ARG A 200 1.13 6.88 12.59
CA ARG A 200 1.34 6.74 11.14
C ARG A 200 0.99 5.35 10.64
N HIS A 201 1.51 4.31 11.29
CA HIS A 201 1.21 2.93 10.89
C HIS A 201 -0.28 2.60 11.00
N ARG A 202 -0.94 3.10 12.06
CA ARG A 202 -2.39 2.99 12.22
C ARG A 202 -3.15 3.68 11.09
N ALA A 203 -2.72 4.86 10.67
CA ALA A 203 -3.32 5.57 9.54
C ALA A 203 -3.12 4.81 8.21
N GLU A 204 -1.91 4.29 7.95
CA GLU A 204 -1.62 3.49 6.75
C GLU A 204 -2.51 2.24 6.66
N LEU A 205 -2.65 1.50 7.78
CA LEU A 205 -3.54 0.34 7.86
C LEU A 205 -5.00 0.72 7.63
N HIS A 206 -5.43 1.87 8.13
CA HIS A 206 -6.78 2.38 7.89
C HIS A 206 -7.01 2.67 6.41
N CYS A 207 -6.10 3.40 5.76
CA CYS A 207 -6.17 3.68 4.33
C CYS A 207 -6.24 2.38 3.51
N LEU A 208 -5.36 1.41 3.80
CA LEU A 208 -5.35 0.11 3.12
C LEU A 208 -6.68 -0.64 3.27
N ARG A 209 -7.27 -0.61 4.48
CA ARG A 209 -8.58 -1.21 4.73
C ARG A 209 -9.67 -0.54 3.93
N GLU A 210 -9.69 0.79 3.87
CA GLU A 210 -10.68 1.55 3.11
C GLU A 210 -10.56 1.33 1.61
N GLU A 211 -9.33 1.31 1.09
CA GLU A 211 -9.03 0.97 -0.31
C GLU A 211 -9.53 -0.44 -0.65
N SER A 212 -9.27 -1.43 0.21
CA SER A 212 -9.77 -2.80 0.02
C SER A 212 -11.30 -2.83 0.01
N LEU A 213 -11.95 -2.16 0.96
CA LEU A 213 -13.42 -2.06 1.00
C LEU A 213 -13.98 -1.36 -0.24
N GLN A 214 -13.28 -0.38 -0.79
CA GLN A 214 -13.68 0.30 -2.02
C GLN A 214 -13.68 -0.66 -3.21
N VAL A 215 -12.66 -1.53 -3.32
CA VAL A 215 -12.63 -2.58 -4.35
C VAL A 215 -13.85 -3.49 -4.24
N PHE A 216 -14.22 -3.92 -3.03
CA PHE A 216 -15.41 -4.76 -2.82
C PHE A 216 -16.72 -4.03 -3.18
N ARG A 217 -16.83 -2.73 -2.88
CA ARG A 217 -18.00 -1.93 -3.25
C ARG A 217 -18.15 -1.83 -4.77
N VAL A 218 -17.07 -1.49 -5.47
CA VAL A 218 -17.06 -1.39 -6.93
C VAL A 218 -17.36 -2.76 -7.56
N PHE A 219 -16.76 -3.83 -7.06
CA PHE A 219 -17.02 -5.18 -7.55
C PHE A 219 -18.50 -5.58 -7.40
N ARG A 220 -19.11 -5.28 -6.24
CA ARG A 220 -20.54 -5.55 -6.02
C ARG A 220 -21.41 -4.78 -7.01
N GLN A 221 -21.14 -3.48 -7.19
CA GLN A 221 -21.90 -2.64 -8.12
C GLN A 221 -21.86 -3.22 -9.54
N VAL A 222 -20.67 -3.56 -10.04
CA VAL A 222 -20.51 -4.16 -11.36
C VAL A 222 -21.27 -5.48 -11.46
N GLY A 223 -21.21 -6.34 -10.44
CA GLY A 223 -21.97 -7.60 -10.41
C GLY A 223 -23.49 -7.39 -10.49
N GLU A 224 -24.01 -6.39 -9.77
CA GLU A 224 -25.44 -6.03 -9.81
C GLU A 224 -25.87 -5.47 -11.17
N GLU A 225 -25.05 -4.62 -11.78
CA GLU A 225 -25.28 -4.11 -13.14
C GLU A 225 -25.30 -5.25 -14.16
N GLN A 226 -24.38 -6.21 -14.03
CA GLN A 226 -24.36 -7.37 -14.92
C GLN A 226 -25.58 -8.27 -14.79
N ARG A 227 -26.00 -8.53 -13.56
CA ARG A 227 -27.21 -9.29 -13.31
C ARG A 227 -28.44 -8.59 -13.92
N LYS A 228 -28.57 -7.28 -13.76
CA LYS A 228 -29.68 -6.50 -14.37
C LYS A 228 -29.67 -6.62 -15.90
N ILE A 229 -28.51 -6.53 -16.54
CA ILE A 229 -28.38 -6.63 -18.00
C ILE A 229 -28.73 -8.05 -18.48
N SER A 230 -28.22 -9.10 -17.83
CA SER A 230 -28.50 -10.48 -18.24
C SER A 230 -29.97 -10.86 -18.02
N GLU A 231 -30.54 -10.52 -16.86
CA GLU A 231 -31.97 -10.71 -16.57
C GLU A 231 -32.85 -9.97 -17.59
N GLY A 232 -32.48 -8.73 -17.94
CA GLY A 232 -33.16 -7.97 -18.99
C GLY A 232 -33.18 -8.69 -20.32
N ARG A 233 -32.03 -9.20 -20.78
CA ARG A 233 -31.93 -9.98 -22.03
C ARG A 233 -32.75 -11.25 -21.99
N TYR A 234 -32.66 -12.04 -20.92
CA TYR A 234 -33.44 -13.28 -20.78
C TYR A 234 -34.93 -12.99 -20.77
N ARG A 235 -35.36 -11.94 -20.09
CA ARG A 235 -36.77 -11.52 -20.06
C ARG A 235 -37.26 -11.12 -21.46
N SER A 236 -36.46 -10.39 -22.24
CA SER A 236 -36.81 -10.03 -23.62
C SER A 236 -36.96 -11.26 -24.51
N VAL A 237 -35.98 -12.17 -24.51
CA VAL A 237 -36.03 -13.40 -25.32
C VAL A 237 -37.21 -14.30 -24.91
N LEU A 238 -37.47 -14.43 -23.61
CA LEU A 238 -38.63 -15.17 -23.11
C LEU A 238 -39.95 -14.53 -23.55
N LEU A 239 -40.05 -13.20 -23.54
CA LEU A 239 -41.23 -12.49 -24.02
C LEU A 239 -41.46 -12.71 -25.52
N GLU A 240 -40.42 -12.62 -26.34
CA GLU A 240 -40.48 -12.88 -27.78
C GLU A 240 -40.95 -14.33 -28.05
N ALA A 241 -40.33 -15.31 -27.38
CA ALA A 241 -40.72 -16.72 -27.54
C ALA A 241 -42.18 -17.00 -27.12
N VAL A 242 -42.67 -16.34 -26.06
CA VAL A 242 -44.07 -16.46 -25.63
C VAL A 242 -45.01 -15.81 -26.65
N GLN A 243 -44.65 -14.65 -27.20
CA GLN A 243 -45.45 -13.99 -28.24
C GLN A 243 -45.53 -14.85 -29.51
N ASP A 244 -44.41 -15.40 -29.97
CA ASP A 244 -44.35 -16.30 -31.11
C ASP A 244 -45.20 -17.55 -30.88
N ALA A 245 -45.13 -18.16 -29.68
CA ALA A 245 -45.93 -19.32 -29.33
C ALA A 245 -47.44 -19.02 -29.37
N ILE A 246 -47.87 -17.85 -28.89
CA ILE A 246 -49.27 -17.40 -28.95
C ILE A 246 -49.71 -17.19 -30.41
N TYR A 247 -48.90 -16.50 -31.21
CA TYR A 247 -49.18 -16.24 -32.62
C TYR A 247 -49.33 -17.55 -33.41
N LEU A 248 -48.35 -18.46 -33.28
CA LEU A 248 -48.36 -19.77 -33.93
C LEU A 248 -49.53 -20.63 -33.45
N SER A 249 -49.89 -20.56 -32.16
CA SER A 249 -51.08 -21.24 -31.62
C SER A 249 -52.37 -20.74 -32.26
N ALA A 250 -52.54 -19.43 -32.40
CA ALA A 250 -53.73 -18.84 -33.03
C ALA A 250 -53.83 -19.24 -34.52
N GLN A 251 -52.71 -19.18 -35.25
CA GLN A 251 -52.64 -19.63 -36.64
C GLN A 251 -52.96 -21.13 -36.77
N ASN A 252 -52.42 -21.97 -35.89
CA ASN A 252 -52.72 -23.39 -35.87
C ASN A 252 -54.19 -23.68 -35.58
N GLN A 253 -54.83 -22.94 -34.67
CA GLN A 253 -56.27 -23.08 -34.41
C GLN A 253 -57.11 -22.72 -35.64
N GLN A 254 -56.76 -21.65 -36.36
CA GLN A 254 -57.42 -21.26 -37.60
C GLN A 254 -57.29 -22.34 -38.67
N LEU A 255 -56.06 -22.82 -38.92
CA LEU A 255 -55.80 -23.90 -39.87
C LEU A 255 -56.54 -25.19 -39.51
N GLN A 256 -56.66 -25.51 -38.21
CA GLN A 256 -57.44 -26.67 -37.76
C GLN A 256 -58.94 -26.51 -38.04
N ALA A 257 -59.50 -25.30 -37.90
CA ALA A 257 -60.90 -25.03 -38.21
C ALA A 257 -61.16 -25.15 -39.72
N GLU A 258 -60.30 -24.56 -40.55
CA GLU A 258 -60.37 -24.66 -42.01
C GLU A 258 -60.24 -26.11 -42.49
N ASN A 259 -59.27 -26.87 -41.96
CA ASN A 259 -59.12 -28.29 -42.28
C ASN A 259 -60.36 -29.11 -41.91
N LYS A 260 -60.99 -28.80 -40.77
CA LYS A 260 -62.25 -29.45 -40.37
C LYS A 260 -63.38 -29.12 -41.35
N GLN A 261 -63.50 -27.87 -41.80
CA GLN A 261 -64.51 -27.46 -42.79
C GLN A 261 -64.27 -28.12 -44.15
N LEU A 262 -63.04 -28.10 -44.66
CA LEU A 262 -62.68 -28.75 -45.92
C LEU A 262 -62.99 -30.25 -45.91
N ARG A 263 -62.68 -30.95 -44.81
CA ARG A 263 -63.04 -32.35 -44.65
C ARG A 263 -64.55 -32.57 -44.69
N LYS A 264 -65.35 -31.70 -44.03
CA LYS A 264 -66.81 -31.78 -44.11
C LYS A 264 -67.32 -31.59 -45.54
N CYS A 265 -66.87 -30.55 -46.24
CA CYS A 265 -67.27 -30.31 -47.63
C CYS A 265 -66.84 -31.46 -48.57
N GLN A 266 -65.68 -32.08 -48.34
CA GLN A 266 -65.27 -33.27 -49.08
C GLN A 266 -66.20 -34.47 -48.87
N PHE A 267 -66.72 -34.66 -47.65
CA PHE A 267 -67.71 -35.70 -47.38
C PHE A 267 -69.11 -35.38 -47.93
N GLU A 268 -69.44 -34.12 -48.22
CA GLU A 268 -70.74 -33.72 -48.79
C GLU A 268 -70.75 -33.78 -50.33
N ILE A 269 -69.57 -33.73 -50.97
CA ILE A 269 -69.41 -33.79 -52.43
C ILE A 269 -69.21 -35.23 -52.94
N MET A 270 -68.86 -36.17 -52.05
CA MET A 270 -68.61 -37.57 -52.35
C MET A 270 -69.79 -38.45 -51.94
#